data_AF-A0A316DBJ3-F1
#
_entry.id   AF-A0A316DBJ3-F1
#
_cell.length_a   1.000
_cell.length_b   1.000
_cell.length_c   1.000
_cell.angle_alpha   90.00
_cell.angle_beta   90.00
_cell.angle_gamma   90.00
#
_symmetry.space_group_name_H-M   'P 1'
#
loop_
_entity.id
_entity.type
_entity.pdbx_description
1 polymer ?
#
loop_
_entity_poly.entity_id
_entity_poly.type
_entity_poly.pdbx_seq_one_letter_code
_entity_poly.pdbx_strand_id
1 'polypeptide(L)'
;MKRQRTHISHVYLVSVEDPDDYYHKPEGVLFIDNLGNHTLYSADSRFNFLRNAVHKFPYKELEEGVAFRDHEVRITDLTDTFRAEFELTVDDMLEILKRVYESSPLQLFFLEKHLDPQNYNQPFVP
;
A
#
# COMPACT_ATOMS: atom_id res chain seq x y z
N MET A 1 -1.62 -8.59 -30.38
CA MET A 1 -0.68 -7.92 -29.46
C MET A 1 -0.78 -8.62 -28.11
N LYS A 2 0.30 -9.24 -27.62
CA LYS A 2 0.33 -9.73 -26.23
C LYS A 2 0.29 -8.49 -25.33
N ARG A 3 -0.73 -8.33 -24.47
CA ARG A 3 -0.70 -7.31 -23.42
C ARG A 3 0.55 -7.60 -22.58
N GLN A 4 1.47 -6.66 -22.53
CA GLN A 4 2.61 -6.74 -21.63
C GLN A 4 2.04 -6.72 -20.22
N ARG A 5 2.37 -7.72 -19.39
CA ARG A 5 1.92 -7.73 -17.99
C ARG A 5 2.59 -6.55 -17.29
N THR A 6 1.78 -5.72 -16.64
CA THR A 6 2.30 -4.65 -15.80
C THR A 6 2.92 -5.28 -14.56
N HIS A 7 4.20 -4.99 -14.32
CA HIS A 7 4.92 -5.48 -13.15
C HIS A 7 4.82 -4.48 -12.02
N ILE A 8 4.64 -4.98 -10.81
CA ILE A 8 4.77 -4.26 -9.56
C ILE A 8 6.27 -4.08 -9.30
N SER A 9 6.69 -2.83 -9.18
CA SER A 9 8.05 -2.50 -8.78
C SER A 9 8.22 -2.58 -7.27
N HIS A 10 7.21 -2.10 -6.52
CA HIS A 10 7.26 -2.08 -5.05
C HIS A 10 5.91 -2.36 -4.41
N VAL A 11 5.95 -2.97 -3.22
CA VAL A 11 4.82 -3.15 -2.31
C VAL A 11 5.21 -2.56 -0.96
N TYR A 12 4.50 -1.53 -0.51
CA TYR A 12 4.75 -0.88 0.77
C TYR A 12 3.58 -1.05 1.73
N LEU A 13 3.90 -1.19 3.01
CA LEU A 13 2.97 -0.95 4.10
C LEU A 13 3.09 0.51 4.54
N VAL A 14 1.96 1.23 4.58
CA VAL A 14 1.90 2.61 5.03
C VAL A 14 1.41 2.65 6.47
N SER A 15 2.21 3.22 7.35
CA SER A 15 1.90 3.37 8.77
C SER A 15 1.83 4.83 9.18
N VAL A 16 0.96 5.14 10.14
CA VAL A 16 0.75 6.48 10.67
C VAL A 16 0.90 6.45 12.18
N GLU A 17 1.64 7.41 12.72
CA GLU A 17 1.61 7.79 14.12
C GLU A 17 0.71 9.02 14.27
N ASP A 18 -0.40 8.85 14.98
CA ASP A 18 -1.30 9.96 15.32
C ASP A 18 -0.62 10.88 16.36
N PRO A 19 -0.97 12.17 16.39
CA PRO A 19 -0.48 13.07 17.43
C PRO A 19 -0.79 12.51 18.82
N ASP A 20 0.20 12.59 19.72
CA ASP A 20 0.15 12.07 21.09
C ASP A 20 0.06 10.53 21.22
N ASP A 21 0.17 9.79 20.11
CA ASP A 21 0.43 8.35 20.11
C ASP A 21 1.96 8.10 20.03
N TYR A 22 2.39 6.92 20.49
CA TYR A 22 3.79 6.49 20.42
C TYR A 22 3.97 5.27 19.49
N TYR A 23 2.92 4.89 18.76
CA TYR A 23 2.91 3.70 17.93
C TYR A 23 2.45 4.02 16.51
N HIS A 24 3.30 3.67 15.55
CA HIS A 24 2.95 3.64 14.13
C HIS A 24 1.97 2.50 13.84
N LYS A 25 0.73 2.83 13.48
CA LYS A 25 -0.31 1.86 13.11
C LYS A 25 -0.35 1.70 11.59
N PRO A 26 -0.45 0.49 11.06
CA PRO A 26 -0.65 0.29 9.63
C PRO A 26 -2.03 0.82 9.23
N GLU A 27 -2.05 1.70 8.23
CA GLU A 27 -3.26 2.41 7.77
C GLU A 27 -3.45 2.30 6.26
N GLY A 28 -2.46 1.77 5.52
CA GLY A 28 -2.62 1.46 4.11
C GLY A 28 -1.61 0.49 3.53
N VAL A 29 -1.88 0.00 2.33
CA VAL A 29 -0.98 -0.80 1.51
C VAL A 29 -0.86 -0.13 0.15
N LEU A 30 0.36 0.20 -0.26
CA LEU A 30 0.68 0.94 -1.47
C LEU A 30 1.42 0.03 -2.44
N PHE A 31 0.87 -0.17 -3.63
CA PHE A 31 1.54 -0.82 -4.73
C PHE A 31 2.04 0.22 -5.71
N ILE A 32 3.24 0.01 -6.26
CA ILE A 32 3.81 0.83 -7.32
C ILE A 32 4.13 -0.06 -8.50
N ASP A 33 3.73 0.32 -9.71
CA ASP A 33 4.13 -0.40 -10.92
C ASP A 33 5.50 0.04 -11.46
N ASN A 34 5.97 -0.58 -12.53
CA ASN A 34 7.22 -0.22 -13.19
C ASN A 34 7.17 1.10 -13.98
N LEU A 35 5.98 1.70 -14.15
CA LEU A 35 5.76 2.98 -14.79
C LEU A 35 5.64 4.13 -13.76
N GLY A 36 5.67 3.82 -12.46
CA GLY A 36 5.53 4.78 -11.38
C GLY A 36 4.07 5.12 -11.03
N ASN A 37 3.10 4.42 -11.62
CA ASN A 37 1.71 4.52 -11.16
C ASN A 37 1.62 3.86 -9.78
N HIS A 38 0.74 4.37 -8.92
CA HIS A 38 0.52 3.83 -7.58
C HIS A 38 -0.96 3.48 -7.34
N THR A 39 -1.21 2.41 -6.59
CA THR A 39 -2.54 2.01 -6.12
C THR A 39 -2.47 1.89 -4.61
N LEU A 40 -3.37 2.58 -3.91
CA LEU A 40 -3.41 2.64 -2.45
C LEU A 40 -4.69 1.99 -1.92
N TYR A 41 -4.54 1.01 -1.04
CA TYR A 41 -5.61 0.41 -0.27
C TYR A 41 -5.54 0.92 1.17
N SER A 42 -6.63 1.46 1.70
CA SER A 42 -6.71 1.98 3.06
C SER A 42 -8.13 1.92 3.61
N ALA A 43 -8.30 2.30 4.87
CA ALA A 43 -9.60 2.72 5.39
C ALA A 43 -10.11 3.96 4.62
N ASP A 44 -11.44 4.10 4.49
CA ASP A 44 -12.04 5.22 3.74
C ASP A 44 -11.73 6.57 4.38
N SER A 45 -11.76 6.63 5.72
CA SER A 45 -11.44 7.82 6.50
C SER A 45 -10.00 8.31 6.29
N ARG A 46 -9.06 7.40 5.98
CA ARG A 46 -7.64 7.71 5.80
C ARG A 46 -7.22 7.88 4.34
N PHE A 47 -8.04 7.46 3.37
CA PHE A 47 -7.65 7.42 1.96
C PHE A 47 -7.13 8.77 1.44
N ASN A 48 -7.89 9.85 1.62
CA ASN A 48 -7.49 11.17 1.16
C ASN A 48 -6.25 11.70 1.89
N PHE A 49 -6.11 11.40 3.18
CA PHE A 49 -4.94 11.80 3.96
C PHE A 49 -3.68 11.11 3.43
N LEU A 50 -3.71 9.78 3.31
CA LEU A 50 -2.59 8.97 2.86
C LEU A 50 -2.23 9.24 1.39
N ARG A 51 -3.22 9.34 0.50
CA ARG A 51 -2.99 9.70 -0.90
C ARG A 51 -2.24 11.03 -1.04
N ASN A 52 -2.64 12.03 -0.27
CA ASN A 52 -1.98 13.33 -0.29
C ASN A 52 -0.56 13.28 0.29
N ALA A 53 -0.31 12.48 1.33
CA ALA A 53 1.03 12.28 1.88
C ALA A 53 1.96 11.61 0.85
N VAL A 54 1.49 10.50 0.27
CA VAL A 54 2.21 9.73 -0.75
C VAL A 54 2.53 10.56 -2.00
N HIS A 55 1.65 11.49 -2.39
CA HIS A 55 1.91 12.40 -3.53
C HIS A 55 2.88 13.52 -3.20
N LYS A 56 2.91 13.97 -1.94
CA LYS A 56 3.65 15.17 -1.56
C LYS A 56 5.14 14.91 -1.36
N PHE A 57 5.48 13.74 -0.82
CA PHE A 57 6.84 13.42 -0.39
C PHE A 57 7.47 12.34 -1.29
N PRO A 58 8.78 12.42 -1.56
CA PRO A 58 9.52 11.31 -2.16
C PRO A 58 9.42 10.04 -1.32
N TYR A 59 9.39 8.87 -1.96
CA TYR A 59 9.30 7.58 -1.25
C TYR A 59 10.43 7.35 -0.25
N LYS A 60 11.65 7.77 -0.59
CA LYS A 60 12.79 7.67 0.33
C LYS A 60 12.56 8.46 1.63
N GLU A 61 11.96 9.65 1.55
CA GLU A 61 11.63 10.42 2.75
C GLU A 61 10.52 9.74 3.54
N LEU A 62 9.51 9.19 2.86
CA LEU A 62 8.45 8.39 3.49
C LEU A 62 9.00 7.13 4.19
N GLU A 63 10.06 6.51 3.68
CA GLU A 63 10.71 5.36 4.36
C GLU A 63 11.40 5.78 5.66
N GLU A 64 12.00 6.96 5.68
CA GLU A 64 12.63 7.55 6.87
C GLU A 64 11.59 8.07 7.88
N GLY A 65 10.37 8.38 7.43
CA GLY A 65 9.29 8.94 8.22
C GLY A 65 9.19 10.46 8.04
N VAL A 66 8.00 10.97 7.75
CA VAL A 66 7.75 12.41 7.52
C VAL A 66 6.60 12.93 8.36
N ALA A 67 6.74 14.15 8.86
CA ALA A 67 5.64 14.86 9.50
C ALA A 67 4.68 15.41 8.44
N PHE A 68 3.40 15.03 8.51
CA PHE A 68 2.33 15.51 7.63
C PHE A 68 1.05 15.78 8.40
N ARG A 69 0.66 17.06 8.47
CA ARG A 69 -0.56 17.54 9.17
C ARG A 69 -0.64 16.98 10.61
N ASP A 70 0.43 17.19 11.38
CA ASP A 70 0.58 16.77 12.78
C ASP A 70 0.64 15.26 13.04
N HIS A 71 0.81 14.45 12.01
CA HIS A 71 1.03 13.01 12.11
C HIS A 71 2.42 12.65 11.57
N GLU A 72 3.02 11.56 12.03
CA GLU A 72 4.17 10.96 11.35
C GLU A 72 3.66 9.89 10.37
N VAL A 73 4.09 9.95 9.11
CA VAL A 73 3.76 8.96 8.09
C VAL A 73 5.03 8.25 7.65
N ARG A 74 4.99 6.92 7.68
CA ARG A 74 6.11 6.08 7.25
C ARG A 74 5.64 5.01 6.27
N ILE A 75 6.47 4.67 5.29
CA ILE A 75 6.29 3.47 4.47
C ILE A 75 7.38 2.44 4.77
N THR A 76 7.00 1.16 4.77
CA THR A 76 7.90 0.02 4.95
C THR A 76 7.87 -0.83 3.70
N ASP A 77 9.01 -1.04 3.06
CA ASP A 77 9.11 -1.87 1.87
C ASP A 77 8.93 -3.36 2.22
N LEU A 78 7.96 -4.00 1.58
CA LEU A 78 7.65 -5.43 1.69
C LEU A 78 7.97 -6.19 0.39
N THR A 79 8.57 -5.53 -0.60
CA THR A 79 8.75 -6.07 -1.95
C THR A 79 9.50 -7.39 -1.95
N ASP A 80 10.62 -7.46 -1.23
CA ASP A 80 11.43 -8.67 -1.18
C ASP A 80 10.76 -9.82 -0.43
N THR A 81 9.86 -9.52 0.51
CA THR A 81 9.02 -10.53 1.16
C THR A 81 8.14 -11.25 0.13
N PHE A 82 7.57 -10.51 -0.82
CA PHE A 82 6.66 -11.07 -1.82
C PHE A 82 7.36 -11.57 -3.09
N ARG A 83 8.56 -11.08 -3.39
CA ARG A 83 9.36 -11.52 -4.54
C ARG A 83 9.69 -13.02 -4.51
N ALA A 84 9.72 -13.63 -3.33
CA ALA A 84 9.94 -15.07 -3.17
C ALA A 84 8.70 -15.92 -3.47
N GLU A 85 7.49 -15.35 -3.35
CA GLU A 85 6.22 -16.07 -3.46
C GLU A 85 5.44 -15.73 -4.75
N PHE A 86 5.67 -14.55 -5.35
CA PHE A 86 4.91 -14.01 -6.48
C PHE A 86 5.80 -13.52 -7.63
N GLU A 87 5.25 -13.48 -8.85
CA GLU A 87 5.92 -12.87 -10.01
C GLU A 87 5.91 -11.32 -9.97
N LEU A 88 5.25 -10.75 -8.93
CA LEU A 88 5.04 -9.31 -8.76
C LEU A 88 4.42 -8.69 -10.01
N THR A 89 3.33 -9.27 -10.47
CA THR A 89 2.50 -8.72 -11.55
C THR A 89 1.21 -8.13 -11.00
N VAL A 90 0.55 -7.27 -11.76
CA VAL A 90 -0.77 -6.73 -11.36
C VAL A 90 -1.81 -7.83 -11.11
N ASP A 91 -1.68 -8.97 -11.79
CA ASP A 91 -2.56 -10.13 -11.60
C ASP A 91 -2.37 -10.76 -10.19
N ASP A 92 -1.21 -10.56 -9.55
CA ASP A 92 -0.89 -11.10 -8.21
C ASP A 92 -1.35 -10.19 -7.05
N MET A 93 -1.80 -8.97 -7.35
CA MET A 93 -2.05 -7.95 -6.31
C MET A 93 -3.09 -8.35 -5.27
N LEU A 94 -4.18 -9.02 -5.67
CA LEU A 94 -5.22 -9.46 -4.74
C LEU A 94 -4.66 -10.51 -3.78
N GLU A 95 -3.91 -11.47 -4.29
CA GLU A 95 -3.23 -12.51 -3.51
C GLU A 95 -2.16 -11.91 -2.59
N ILE A 96 -1.39 -10.94 -3.06
CA ILE A 96 -0.44 -10.19 -2.22
C ILE A 96 -1.18 -9.44 -1.12
N LEU A 97 -2.27 -8.74 -1.44
CA LEU A 97 -3.07 -7.99 -0.46
C LEU A 97 -3.67 -8.91 0.60
N LYS A 98 -4.15 -10.09 0.19
CA LYS A 98 -4.62 -11.14 1.09
C LYS A 98 -3.49 -11.64 1.99
N ARG A 99 -2.29 -11.86 1.45
CA ARG A 99 -1.12 -12.30 2.22
C ARG A 99 -0.69 -11.24 3.25
N VAL A 100 -0.72 -9.96 2.88
CA VAL A 100 -0.50 -8.84 3.80
C VAL A 100 -1.55 -8.85 4.92
N TYR A 101 -2.82 -8.99 4.60
CA TYR A 101 -3.89 -9.07 5.61
C TYR A 101 -3.67 -10.23 6.59
N GLU A 102 -3.33 -11.42 6.08
CA GLU A 102 -3.08 -12.62 6.87
C GLU A 102 -1.90 -12.48 7.85
N SER A 103 -0.95 -11.56 7.63
CA SER A 103 0.16 -11.35 8.57
C SER A 103 -0.27 -10.66 9.85
N SER A 104 -1.31 -9.81 9.82
CA SER A 104 -1.86 -9.15 11.01
C SER A 104 -3.32 -8.71 10.81
N PRO A 105 -4.28 -9.65 10.82
CA PRO A 105 -5.68 -9.34 10.47
C PRO A 105 -6.33 -8.26 11.34
N LEU A 106 -6.01 -8.25 12.64
CA LEU A 106 -6.59 -7.27 13.58
C LEU A 106 -6.11 -5.84 13.30
N GLN A 107 -4.86 -5.66 12.89
CA GLN A 107 -4.34 -4.33 12.58
C GLN A 107 -4.72 -3.89 11.16
N LEU A 108 -4.96 -4.85 10.26
CA LEU A 108 -5.22 -4.63 8.84
C LEU A 108 -6.69 -4.89 8.45
N PHE A 109 -7.62 -4.85 9.42
CA PHE A 109 -9.03 -5.16 9.18
C PHE A 109 -9.67 -4.30 8.08
N PHE A 110 -9.16 -3.08 7.86
CA PHE A 110 -9.60 -2.21 6.77
C PHE A 110 -9.40 -2.81 5.37
N LEU A 111 -8.53 -3.83 5.23
CA LEU A 111 -8.32 -4.54 3.98
C LEU A 111 -9.45 -5.50 3.63
N GLU A 112 -10.24 -5.97 4.61
CA GLU A 112 -11.26 -7.01 4.40
C GLU A 112 -12.20 -6.69 3.23
N LYS A 113 -12.66 -5.44 3.14
CA LYS A 113 -13.54 -4.97 2.05
C LYS A 113 -12.88 -4.98 0.66
N HIS A 114 -11.55 -4.88 0.61
CA HIS A 114 -10.74 -4.86 -0.62
C HIS A 114 -10.35 -6.27 -1.07
N LEU A 115 -10.54 -7.28 -0.22
CA LEU A 115 -10.30 -8.69 -0.55
C LEU A 115 -11.48 -9.34 -1.29
N ASP A 116 -12.61 -8.66 -1.38
CA ASP A 116 -13.75 -9.12 -2.19
C ASP A 116 -13.45 -8.90 -3.68
N PRO A 117 -13.41 -9.97 -4.51
CA PRO A 117 -13.19 -9.84 -5.94
C PRO A 117 -14.21 -8.95 -6.66
N GLN A 118 -15.41 -8.77 -6.09
CA GLN A 118 -16.46 -7.89 -6.65
C GLN A 118 -16.19 -6.40 -6.38
N ASN A 119 -15.43 -6.09 -5.32
CA ASN A 119 -15.03 -4.73 -4.94
C ASN A 119 -13.58 -4.41 -5.36
N TYR A 120 -12.93 -5.34 -6.06
CA TYR A 120 -11.59 -5.16 -6.57
C TYR A 120 -11.58 -4.08 -7.65
N ASN A 121 -11.33 -2.83 -7.23
CA ASN A 121 -11.07 -1.73 -8.16
C ASN A 121 -9.96 -2.15 -9.11
N GLN A 122 -10.18 -1.99 -10.43
CA GLN A 122 -9.13 -2.26 -11.42
C GLN A 122 -7.89 -1.44 -11.04
N PRO A 123 -6.78 -2.09 -10.66
CA PRO A 123 -5.60 -1.38 -10.22
C PRO A 123 -4.91 -0.76 -11.42
N PHE A 124 -4.38 0.45 -11.23
CA PHE A 124 -3.59 1.20 -12.22
C PHE A 124 -4.27 1.38 -13.58
N VAL A 125 -5.18 2.35 -13.66
CA VAL A 125 -5.63 2.86 -14.97
C VAL A 125 -4.49 3.70 -15.57
N PRO A 126 -4.13 3.53 -16.85
CA PRO A 126 -3.09 4.30 -17.52
C PRO A 126 -3.39 5.81 -17.59
#